data_AF-F8UPT9-F1
#
_entry.id   AF-F8UPT9-F1
#
_cell.length_a   1.000
_cell.length_b   1.000
_cell.length_c   1.000
_cell.angle_alpha   90.00
_cell.angle_beta   90.00
_cell.angle_gamma   90.00
#
_symmetry.space_group_name_H-M   'P 1'
#
loop_
_entity.id
_entity.type
_entity.pdbx_description
1 polymer ?
#
loop_
_entity_poly.entity_id
_entity_poly.type
_entity_poly.pdbx_seq_one_letter_code
_entity_poly.pdbx_strand_id
1 'polypeptide(L)'
;DEFPLAIWQTGSGTQSNMNMNEVLANRASELLGGVRGMERKVHPNDDVNKSQSSNDVFPTAMHVAAPLALRKQLIPQLKTLTQTLSEKSRAFADI
;
A
#
# COMPACT_ATOMS: atom_id res chain seq x y z
N ASP A 1 -11.74 -3.63 5.98
CA ASP A 1 -13.10 -3.74 5.44
C ASP A 1 -13.31 -2.92 4.18
N GLU A 2 -12.84 -1.67 4.12
CA GLU A 2 -13.08 -0.73 3.01
C GLU A 2 -12.30 -1.02 1.70
N PHE A 3 -11.42 -2.03 1.69
CA PHE A 3 -10.64 -2.45 0.51
C PHE A 3 -10.85 -3.93 0.18
N PRO A 4 -12.05 -4.33 -0.27
CA PRO A 4 -12.41 -5.74 -0.42
C PRO A 4 -11.95 -6.38 -1.74
N LEU A 5 -11.37 -5.59 -2.65
CA LEU A 5 -11.02 -6.06 -4.00
C LEU A 5 -9.91 -7.12 -3.98
N ALA A 6 -10.09 -8.17 -4.77
CA ALA A 6 -9.10 -9.22 -4.96
C ALA A 6 -7.95 -8.76 -5.88
N ILE A 7 -6.85 -9.53 -5.86
CA ILE A 7 -5.69 -9.31 -6.75
C ILE A 7 -6.07 -9.51 -8.22
N TRP A 8 -6.96 -10.46 -8.51
CA TRP A 8 -7.38 -10.84 -9.86
C TRP A 8 -8.38 -9.83 -10.45
N GLN A 9 -7.87 -8.67 -10.83
CA GLN A 9 -8.63 -7.55 -11.41
C GLN A 9 -7.98 -7.11 -12.74
N THR A 10 -8.28 -5.91 -13.24
CA THR A 10 -7.58 -5.41 -14.43
C THR A 10 -6.06 -5.28 -14.19
N GLY A 11 -5.25 -5.55 -15.21
CA GLY A 11 -3.79 -5.50 -15.11
C GLY A 11 -3.22 -4.10 -14.81
N SER A 12 -3.98 -3.03 -15.11
CA SER A 12 -3.62 -1.66 -14.76
C SER A 12 -3.94 -1.28 -13.30
N GLY A 13 -4.56 -2.17 -12.52
CA GLY A 13 -4.94 -1.90 -11.12
C GLY A 13 -6.01 -0.81 -10.96
N THR A 14 -6.78 -0.51 -12.02
CA THR A 14 -7.75 0.59 -12.03
C THR A 14 -8.84 0.43 -10.98
N GLN A 15 -9.33 -0.79 -10.69
CA GLN A 15 -10.34 -0.96 -9.65
C GLN A 15 -9.78 -0.65 -8.25
N SER A 16 -8.57 -1.11 -7.92
CA SER A 16 -7.90 -0.73 -6.67
C SER A 16 -7.62 0.78 -6.58
N ASN A 17 -7.25 1.43 -7.69
CA ASN A 17 -7.09 2.89 -7.72
C ASN A 17 -8.42 3.60 -7.38
N MET A 18 -9.50 3.20 -8.05
CA MET A 18 -10.83 3.77 -7.81
C MET A 18 -11.35 3.47 -6.40
N ASN A 19 -11.09 2.28 -5.86
CA ASN A 19 -11.47 1.95 -4.49
C ASN A 19 -10.77 2.89 -3.49
N MET A 20 -9.48 3.18 -3.67
CA MET A 20 -8.78 4.17 -2.83
C MET A 20 -9.40 5.56 -2.98
N ASN A 21 -9.66 5.99 -4.21
CA ASN A 21 -10.26 7.29 -4.48
C ASN A 21 -11.64 7.44 -3.81
N GLU A 22 -12.48 6.42 -3.88
CA GLU A 22 -13.83 6.42 -3.29
C GLU A 22 -13.78 6.39 -1.75
N VAL A 23 -12.89 5.59 -1.16
CA VAL A 23 -12.72 5.56 0.31
C VAL A 23 -12.25 6.91 0.82
N LEU A 24 -11.26 7.53 0.17
CA LEU A 24 -10.76 8.85 0.53
C LEU A 24 -11.82 9.93 0.32
N ALA A 25 -12.54 9.90 -0.79
CA ALA A 25 -13.61 10.86 -1.08
C ALA A 25 -14.75 10.78 -0.05
N ASN A 26 -15.18 9.57 0.29
CA ASN A 26 -16.19 9.35 1.32
C ASN A 26 -15.69 9.84 2.69
N ARG A 27 -14.46 9.49 3.07
CA ARG A 27 -13.90 9.90 4.35
C ARG A 27 -13.72 11.42 4.45
N ALA A 28 -13.26 12.05 3.38
CA ALA A 28 -13.13 13.50 3.31
C ALA A 28 -14.51 14.19 3.40
N SER A 29 -15.52 13.65 2.73
CA SER A 29 -16.90 14.14 2.83
C SER A 29 -17.43 14.11 4.26
N GLU A 30 -17.25 13.00 4.98
CA GLU A 30 -17.63 12.90 6.40
C GLU A 30 -16.94 13.96 7.27
N LEU A 31 -15.63 14.15 7.07
CA LEU A 31 -14.84 15.13 7.82
C LEU A 31 -15.29 16.58 7.54
N LEU A 32 -15.89 16.83 6.38
CA LEU A 32 -16.48 18.11 5.99
C LEU A 32 -17.95 18.25 6.43
N GLY A 33 -18.47 17.32 7.24
CA GLY A 33 -19.88 17.29 7.65
C GLY A 33 -20.84 16.99 6.49
N GLY A 34 -20.38 16.25 5.49
CA GLY A 34 -21.20 15.66 4.43
C GLY A 34 -21.52 14.20 4.71
N VAL A 35 -22.06 13.52 3.70
CA VAL A 35 -22.42 12.10 3.75
C VAL A 35 -21.51 11.26 2.84
N ARG A 36 -21.56 9.93 2.99
CA ARG A 36 -20.96 9.00 2.02
C ARG A 36 -21.89 8.82 0.82
N GLY A 37 -21.36 8.25 -0.26
CA GLY A 37 -22.15 7.87 -1.43
C GLY A 37 -22.18 8.99 -2.47
N MET A 38 -23.30 9.15 -3.17
CA MET A 38 -23.40 10.07 -4.32
C MET A 38 -23.48 11.55 -3.90
N GLU A 39 -24.00 11.83 -2.70
CA GLU A 39 -24.10 13.19 -2.13
C GLU A 39 -22.82 13.63 -1.40
N ARG A 40 -21.72 12.89 -1.59
CA ARG A 40 -20.42 13.22 -1.00
C ARG A 40 -19.92 14.59 -1.49
N LYS A 41 -19.29 15.34 -0.59
CA LYS A 41 -18.75 16.69 -0.86
C LYS A 41 -17.44 16.69 -1.67
N VAL A 42 -16.80 15.53 -1.81
CA VAL A 42 -15.53 15.36 -2.53
C VAL A 42 -15.71 14.30 -3.61
N HIS A 43 -15.34 14.62 -4.85
CA HIS A 43 -15.49 13.72 -5.98
C HIS A 43 -14.22 12.84 -6.15
N PRO A 44 -14.34 11.50 -6.23
CA PRO A 44 -13.20 10.60 -6.26
C PRO A 44 -12.31 10.82 -7.48
N ASN A 45 -12.87 11.15 -8.64
CA ASN A 45 -12.05 11.40 -9.83
C ASN A 45 -11.54 12.84 -9.88
N ASP A 46 -12.47 13.79 -9.94
CA ASP A 46 -12.20 15.21 -10.13
C ASP A 46 -11.37 15.87 -9.00
N ASP A 47 -11.49 15.38 -7.76
CA ASP A 47 -10.73 15.92 -6.62
C ASP A 47 -9.61 14.99 -6.17
N VAL A 48 -9.89 13.72 -5.86
CA VAL A 48 -8.88 12.80 -5.28
C VAL A 48 -7.90 12.29 -6.35
N ASN A 49 -8.42 11.85 -7.50
CA ASN A 49 -7.63 11.38 -8.63
C ASN A 49 -7.23 12.51 -9.59
N LYS A 50 -7.31 13.78 -9.15
CA LYS A 50 -7.01 14.93 -9.99
C LYS A 50 -5.57 14.85 -10.48
N SER A 51 -5.38 15.06 -11.78
CA SER A 51 -4.07 15.03 -12.46
C SER A 51 -3.35 13.67 -12.40
N GLN A 52 -4.09 12.58 -12.18
CA GLN A 52 -3.56 11.22 -12.06
C GLN A 52 -4.22 10.27 -13.06
N SER A 53 -3.54 9.17 -13.39
CA SER A 53 -4.09 8.03 -14.10
C SER A 53 -3.89 6.76 -13.26
N SER A 54 -4.70 5.72 -13.47
CA SER A 54 -4.36 4.43 -12.85
C SER A 54 -3.01 3.90 -13.37
N ASN A 55 -2.65 4.29 -14.59
CA ASN A 55 -1.48 3.75 -15.29
C ASN A 55 -0.15 4.32 -14.77
N ASP A 56 -0.14 5.47 -14.08
CA ASP A 56 1.04 6.00 -13.39
C ASP A 56 0.93 5.82 -11.87
N VAL A 57 -0.26 5.95 -11.27
CA VAL A 57 -0.46 5.78 -9.82
C VAL A 57 -0.20 4.36 -9.37
N PHE A 58 -0.74 3.34 -10.05
CA PHE A 58 -0.63 1.97 -9.58
C PHE A 58 0.83 1.46 -9.62
N PRO A 59 1.60 1.65 -10.72
CA PRO A 59 3.03 1.34 -10.72
C PRO A 59 3.84 2.15 -9.68
N THR A 60 3.49 3.42 -9.47
CA THR A 60 4.13 4.24 -8.43
C THR A 60 3.89 3.66 -7.04
N ALA A 61 2.65 3.27 -6.73
CA ALA A 61 2.31 2.65 -5.45
C ALA A 61 3.08 1.33 -5.25
N MET A 62 3.23 0.50 -6.29
CA MET A 62 4.06 -0.71 -6.23
C MET A 62 5.52 -0.38 -5.89
N HIS A 63 6.09 0.64 -6.52
CA HIS A 63 7.46 1.08 -6.29
C HIS A 63 7.68 1.76 -4.93
N VAL A 64 6.62 2.23 -4.27
CA VAL A 64 6.67 2.68 -2.88
C VAL A 64 6.56 1.50 -1.92
N ALA A 65 5.62 0.58 -2.17
CA ALA A 65 5.33 -0.56 -1.31
C ALA A 65 6.50 -1.55 -1.21
N ALA A 66 7.13 -1.89 -2.34
CA ALA A 66 8.20 -2.90 -2.36
C ALA A 66 9.41 -2.50 -1.51
N PRO A 67 10.03 -1.30 -1.66
CA PRO A 67 11.12 -0.87 -0.78
C PRO A 67 10.73 -0.76 0.70
N LEU A 68 9.49 -0.38 1.00
CA LEU A 68 9.00 -0.36 2.38
C LEU A 68 8.96 -1.76 2.99
N ALA A 69 8.44 -2.75 2.26
CA ALA A 69 8.44 -4.15 2.69
C ALA A 69 9.88 -4.66 2.89
N LEU A 70 10.78 -4.39 1.93
CA LEU A 70 12.18 -4.81 2.01
C LEU A 70 12.88 -4.22 3.24
N ARG A 71 12.77 -2.91 3.45
CA ARG A 71 13.48 -2.20 4.52
C ARG A 71 12.91 -2.50 5.91
N LYS A 72 11.59 -2.64 6.02
CA LYS A 72 10.91 -2.82 7.31
C LYS A 72 10.74 -4.29 7.72
N GLN A 73 10.73 -5.23 6.76
CA GLN A 73 10.38 -6.63 7.02
C GLN A 73 11.33 -7.68 6.45
N LEU A 74 12.18 -7.38 5.46
CA LEU A 74 13.12 -8.39 4.95
C LEU A 74 14.51 -8.19 5.51
N ILE A 75 15.06 -6.99 5.34
CA ILE A 75 16.45 -6.68 5.74
C ILE A 75 16.69 -6.88 7.24
N PRO A 76 15.80 -6.44 8.17
CA PRO A 76 16.03 -6.66 9.61
C PRO A 76 16.06 -8.14 9.99
N GLN A 77 15.21 -8.95 9.35
CA GLN A 77 15.08 -10.39 9.58
C GLN A 77 16.31 -11.12 9.04
N LEU A 78 16.80 -10.73 7.86
CA LEU A 78 18.07 -11.22 7.32
C LEU A 78 19.25 -10.85 8.23
N LYS A 79 19.31 -9.62 8.75
CA LYS A 79 20.35 -9.22 9.72
C LYS A 79 20.32 -10.10 10.98
N THR A 80 19.12 -10.38 11.51
CA THR A 80 18.93 -11.24 12.68
C THR A 80 19.42 -12.66 12.40
N LEU A 81 19.09 -13.20 11.23
CA LEU A 81 19.57 -14.52 10.79
C LEU A 81 21.10 -14.55 10.67
N THR A 82 21.68 -13.57 9.97
CA THR A 82 23.14 -13.46 9.79
C THR A 82 23.87 -13.35 11.13
N GLN A 83 23.36 -12.54 12.06
CA GLN A 83 23.95 -12.42 13.39
C GLN A 83 23.90 -13.75 14.15
N THR A 84 22.73 -14.38 14.20
CA THR A 84 22.54 -15.68 14.89
C THR A 84 23.50 -16.74 14.34
N LEU A 85 23.62 -16.85 13.01
CA LEU A 85 24.51 -17.81 12.37
C LEU A 85 25.98 -17.49 12.64
N SER A 86 26.37 -16.21 12.66
CA SER A 86 27.73 -15.80 13.00
C SER A 86 28.09 -16.15 14.44
N GLU A 87 27.17 -15.93 15.38
CA GLU A 87 27.37 -16.30 16.78
C GLU A 87 27.50 -17.81 16.96
N LYS A 88 26.65 -18.60 16.30
CA LYS A 88 26.75 -20.08 16.34
C LYS A 88 28.03 -20.60 15.71
N SER A 89 28.45 -20.04 14.58
CA SER A 89 29.72 -20.42 13.95
C SER A 89 30.91 -20.19 14.88
N ARG A 90 30.94 -19.10 15.65
CA ARG A 90 32.00 -18.87 16.65
C ARG A 90 31.90 -19.82 17.83
N ALA A 91 30.69 -20.10 18.30
CA ALA A 91 30.47 -21.01 19.43
C ALA A 91 30.83 -22.47 19.13
N PHE A 92 30.90 -22.85 17.85
CA PHE A 92 31.27 -24.18 17.39
C PHE A 92 32.64 -24.19 16.70
N ALA A 93 33.50 -23.21 16.99
CA ALA A 93 34.81 -23.10 16.34
C ALA A 93 35.80 -24.21 16.76
N ASP A 94 35.52 -24.91 17.86
CA ASP A 94 36.32 -25.96 18.47
C ASP A 94 35.73 -27.38 18.28
N ILE A 95 34.67 -27.50 17.47
CA ILE A 95 34.11 -28.80 17.04
C ILE A 95 34.85 -29.30 15.81
#